data_AF-A0A6A3X477-F1
#
_entry.id   AF-A0A6A3X477-F1
#
_cell.length_a   1.000
_cell.length_b   1.000
_cell.length_c   1.000
_cell.angle_alpha   90.00
_cell.angle_beta   90.00
_cell.angle_gamma   90.00
#
_symmetry.space_group_name_H-M   'P 1'
#
loop_
_entity.id
_entity.type
_entity.pdbx_description
1 polymer ?
#
loop_
_entity_poly.entity_id
_entity_poly.type
_entity_poly.pdbx_seq_one_letter_code
_entity_poly.pdbx_strand_id
1 'polypeptide(L)'
;MMESRLTALIVLLLLVVILVDLPVGMRRRYRLRTRIDWESHYQLLSDEDQFKKYYKMSYASFMALAAKREPYLAVDEKQSRNRTGIEPITHINKLQMCLRWLSGGSYHDIRTNSGVSVGAFYAAIHEVVDAIIALPDLQLRFPTTVAAQRHAAKSFERLNSSRVVKGCIGAVEVDLLE
;
A
#
# COMPACT_ATOMS: atom_id res chain seq x y z
N MET A 1 43.76 49.43 -15.44
CA MET A 1 42.69 49.52 -14.40
C MET A 1 41.32 49.00 -14.88
N MET A 2 41.04 49.02 -16.20
CA MET A 2 39.77 48.52 -16.77
C MET A 2 39.77 46.99 -16.95
N GLU A 3 40.91 46.42 -17.36
CA GLU A 3 41.09 44.97 -17.56
C GLU A 3 40.96 44.15 -16.26
N SER A 4 41.44 44.70 -15.15
CA SER A 4 41.32 44.06 -13.82
C SER A 4 39.89 44.04 -13.29
N ARG A 5 39.06 45.02 -13.68
CA ARG A 5 37.63 45.08 -13.32
C ARG A 5 36.79 44.12 -14.17
N LEU A 6 37.15 43.99 -15.45
CA LEU A 6 36.50 43.06 -16.36
C LEU A 6 36.77 41.59 -15.96
N THR A 7 38.01 41.28 -15.61
CA THR A 7 38.36 39.93 -15.09
C THR A 7 37.67 39.63 -13.77
N ALA A 8 37.58 40.60 -12.84
CA ALA A 8 36.85 40.42 -11.59
C ALA A 8 35.35 40.16 -11.82
N LEU A 9 34.72 40.85 -12.77
CA LEU A 9 33.31 40.64 -13.12
C LEU A 9 33.07 39.27 -13.76
N ILE A 10 33.98 38.82 -14.63
CA ILE A 10 33.89 37.49 -15.27
C ILE A 10 34.04 36.39 -14.20
N VAL A 11 35.01 36.52 -13.28
CA VAL A 11 35.19 35.56 -12.18
C VAL A 11 33.97 35.53 -11.26
N LEU A 12 33.38 36.69 -10.96
CA LEU A 12 32.16 36.77 -10.14
C LEU A 12 30.98 36.10 -10.84
N LEU A 13 30.79 36.33 -12.14
CA LEU A 13 29.75 35.68 -12.94
C LEU A 13 29.95 34.16 -12.98
N LEU A 14 31.18 33.69 -13.17
CA LEU A 14 31.49 32.26 -13.14
C LEU A 14 31.24 31.65 -11.76
N LEU A 15 31.56 32.35 -10.67
CA LEU A 15 31.26 31.90 -9.31
C LEU A 15 29.75 31.85 -9.04
N VAL A 16 28.98 32.80 -9.55
CA VAL A 16 27.51 32.80 -9.42
C VAL A 16 26.90 31.65 -10.22
N VAL A 17 27.37 31.40 -11.45
CA VAL A 17 26.94 30.25 -12.26
C VAL A 17 27.28 28.94 -11.54
N ILE A 18 28.50 28.80 -11.00
CA ILE A 18 28.91 27.62 -10.22
C ILE A 18 28.06 27.48 -8.94
N LEU A 19 27.66 28.56 -8.27
CA LEU A 19 26.81 28.51 -7.08
C LEU A 19 25.35 28.16 -7.39
N VAL A 20 24.85 28.55 -8.58
CA VAL A 20 23.51 28.19 -9.07
C VAL A 20 23.48 26.75 -9.59
N ASP A 21 24.57 26.31 -10.23
CA ASP A 21 24.76 24.94 -10.73
C ASP A 21 25.33 23.99 -9.66
N LEU A 22 25.75 24.50 -8.50
CA LEU A 22 26.13 23.66 -7.37
C LEU A 22 24.84 22.89 -7.02
N PRO A 23 24.80 21.57 -7.24
CA PRO A 23 23.59 20.84 -6.96
C PRO A 23 23.31 21.07 -5.48
N VAL A 24 22.12 21.60 -5.19
CA VAL A 24 21.50 21.60 -3.86
C VAL A 24 21.17 20.14 -3.51
N GLY A 25 22.19 19.29 -3.56
CA GLY A 25 22.17 17.83 -3.64
C GLY A 25 22.87 17.18 -2.46
N MET A 26 23.26 17.96 -1.44
CA MET A 26 23.57 17.43 -0.12
C MET A 26 22.33 17.20 0.75
N ARG A 27 21.12 17.35 0.19
CA ARG A 27 19.90 16.83 0.82
C ARG A 27 19.87 15.31 0.63
N ARG A 28 20.57 14.62 1.54
CA ARG A 28 20.31 13.24 2.00
C ARG A 28 19.88 12.31 0.87
N ARG A 29 20.83 11.58 0.25
CA ARG A 29 20.61 10.46 -0.71
C ARG A 29 19.12 10.16 -0.86
N TYR A 30 18.48 10.75 -1.88
CA TYR A 30 17.12 10.38 -2.24
C TYR A 30 17.14 8.86 -2.33
N ARG A 31 16.51 8.17 -1.37
CA ARG A 31 16.35 6.72 -1.49
C ARG A 31 15.46 6.56 -2.69
N LEU A 32 16.06 6.23 -3.83
CA LEU A 32 15.34 5.91 -5.06
C LEU A 32 14.41 4.75 -4.68
N ARG A 33 13.11 5.04 -4.72
CA ARG A 33 12.08 4.05 -4.45
C ARG A 33 11.28 3.91 -5.74
N THR A 34 11.22 2.69 -6.24
CA THR A 34 10.40 2.35 -7.40
C THR A 34 9.11 1.73 -6.92
N ARG A 35 7.98 2.17 -7.47
CA ARG A 35 6.68 1.54 -7.18
C ARG A 35 6.66 0.14 -7.77
N ILE A 36 5.96 -0.76 -7.11
CA ILE A 36 5.68 -2.06 -7.70
C ILE A 36 4.78 -1.87 -8.93
N ASP A 37 5.21 -2.43 -10.06
CA ASP A 37 4.36 -2.53 -11.24
C ASP A 37 3.31 -3.61 -10.99
N TRP A 38 2.05 -3.20 -10.94
CA TRP A 38 0.96 -4.11 -10.59
C TRP A 38 0.79 -5.21 -11.63
N GLU A 39 0.91 -4.87 -12.92
CA GLU A 39 0.66 -5.81 -14.01
C GLU A 39 1.71 -6.94 -14.00
N SER A 40 3.00 -6.57 -13.93
CA SER A 40 4.07 -7.57 -13.80
C SER A 40 3.94 -8.40 -12.53
N HIS A 41 3.54 -7.79 -11.40
CA HIS A 41 3.38 -8.51 -10.14
C HIS A 41 2.21 -9.50 -10.18
N TYR A 42 1.08 -9.09 -10.75
CA TYR A 42 -0.08 -9.94 -10.96
C TYR A 42 0.27 -11.12 -11.89
N GLN A 43 0.88 -10.85 -13.04
CA GLN A 43 1.24 -11.88 -14.01
C GLN A 43 2.11 -12.96 -13.38
N LEU A 44 3.16 -12.57 -12.65
CA LEU A 44 4.01 -13.50 -11.91
C LEU A 44 3.20 -14.40 -10.95
N LEU A 45 2.35 -13.81 -10.10
CA LEU A 45 1.55 -14.58 -9.14
C LEU A 45 0.47 -15.45 -9.79
N SER A 46 0.00 -15.04 -10.97
CA SER A 46 -0.96 -15.79 -11.78
C SER A 46 -0.30 -17.01 -12.41
N ASP A 47 0.89 -16.84 -12.98
CA ASP A 47 1.67 -17.91 -13.62
C ASP A 47 2.09 -18.97 -12.59
N GLU A 48 2.37 -18.57 -11.35
CA GLU A 48 2.74 -19.47 -10.26
C GLU A 48 1.54 -20.09 -9.50
N ASP A 49 0.30 -19.75 -9.87
CA ASP A 49 -0.94 -20.10 -9.15
C ASP A 49 -0.88 -19.77 -7.63
N GLN A 50 -0.18 -18.68 -7.29
CA GLN A 50 0.02 -18.24 -5.91
C GLN A 50 -0.90 -17.08 -5.51
N PHE A 51 -1.54 -16.39 -6.46
CA PHE A 51 -2.34 -15.20 -6.17
C PHE A 51 -3.32 -15.41 -5.01
N LYS A 52 -4.10 -16.50 -5.06
CA LYS A 52 -5.10 -16.82 -4.02
C LYS A 52 -4.46 -17.08 -2.65
N LYS A 53 -3.29 -17.72 -2.62
CA LYS A 53 -2.57 -17.98 -1.36
C LYS A 53 -1.95 -16.69 -0.80
N TYR A 54 -1.50 -15.81 -1.69
CA TYR A 54 -0.80 -14.56 -1.39
C TYR A 54 -1.75 -13.48 -0.82
N TYR A 55 -2.94 -13.32 -1.42
CA TYR A 55 -3.93 -12.31 -1.01
C TYR A 55 -5.18 -12.88 -0.31
N LYS A 56 -5.26 -14.20 -0.11
CA LYS A 56 -6.42 -14.92 0.47
C LYS A 56 -7.73 -14.73 -0.29
N MET A 57 -7.69 -14.24 -1.53
CA MET A 57 -8.84 -14.06 -2.41
C MET A 57 -8.46 -14.27 -3.87
N SER A 58 -9.46 -14.52 -4.74
CA SER A 58 -9.23 -14.60 -6.17
C SER A 58 -8.88 -13.22 -6.76
N TYR A 59 -8.23 -13.20 -7.92
CA TYR A 59 -7.96 -11.95 -8.65
C TYR A 59 -9.25 -11.20 -9.00
N ALA A 60 -10.29 -11.91 -9.43
CA ALA A 60 -11.60 -11.32 -9.70
C ALA A 60 -12.20 -10.62 -8.46
N SER A 61 -12.12 -11.26 -7.29
CA SER A 61 -12.57 -10.66 -6.03
C SER A 61 -11.72 -9.44 -5.64
N PHE A 62 -10.39 -9.52 -5.85
CA PHE A 62 -9.47 -8.40 -5.61
C PHE A 62 -9.85 -7.19 -6.48
N MET A 63 -10.01 -7.39 -7.79
CA MET A 63 -10.33 -6.30 -8.71
C MET A 63 -11.73 -5.73 -8.47
N ALA A 64 -12.71 -6.57 -8.12
CA ALA A 64 -14.03 -6.11 -7.72
C ALA A 64 -13.98 -5.22 -6.46
N LEU A 65 -13.13 -5.58 -5.49
CA LEU A 65 -12.91 -4.76 -4.30
C LEU A 65 -12.20 -3.45 -4.65
N ALA A 66 -11.13 -3.51 -5.46
CA ALA A 66 -10.40 -2.34 -5.92
C ALA A 66 -11.31 -1.33 -6.61
N ALA A 67 -12.12 -1.77 -7.57
CA ALA A 67 -13.07 -0.93 -8.29
C ALA A 67 -14.11 -0.30 -7.34
N LYS A 68 -14.65 -1.07 -6.39
CA LYS A 68 -15.59 -0.53 -5.39
C LYS A 68 -14.94 0.55 -4.51
N ARG A 69 -13.63 0.50 -4.25
CA ARG A 69 -12.92 1.39 -3.31
C ARG A 69 -12.15 2.52 -3.98
N GLU A 70 -11.93 2.47 -5.29
CA GLU A 70 -11.20 3.48 -6.05
C GLU A 70 -11.60 4.93 -5.71
N PRO A 71 -12.91 5.30 -5.63
CA PRO A 71 -13.30 6.69 -5.33
C PRO A 71 -12.84 7.19 -3.95
N TYR A 72 -12.62 6.26 -3.01
CA TYR A 72 -12.23 6.56 -1.63
C TYR A 72 -10.71 6.51 -1.42
N LEU A 73 -9.99 5.87 -2.36
CA LEU A 73 -8.54 5.66 -2.29
C LEU A 73 -7.77 6.45 -3.35
N ALA A 74 -8.47 7.20 -4.18
CA ALA A 74 -7.91 8.07 -5.21
C ALA A 74 -6.87 9.03 -4.61
N VAL A 75 -5.82 9.29 -5.38
CA VAL A 75 -4.73 10.18 -4.99
C VAL A 75 -4.71 11.35 -5.95
N ASP A 76 -4.58 12.56 -5.41
CA ASP A 76 -4.20 13.72 -6.23
C ASP A 76 -2.78 13.50 -6.75
N GLU A 77 -2.70 13.05 -8.00
CA GLU A 77 -1.42 12.70 -8.63
C GLU A 77 -0.48 13.90 -8.74
N LYS A 78 -1.02 15.09 -9.00
CA LYS A 78 -0.24 16.32 -9.14
C LYS A 78 0.39 16.68 -7.80
N GLN A 79 -0.41 16.69 -6.73
CA GLN A 79 0.08 16.95 -5.39
C GLN A 79 1.12 15.90 -4.95
N SER A 80 0.87 14.63 -5.25
CA SER A 80 1.77 13.52 -4.89
C SER A 80 3.13 13.61 -5.60
N ARG A 81 3.11 13.87 -6.92
CA ARG A 81 4.33 14.08 -7.71
C ARG A 81 5.10 15.32 -7.25
N ASN A 82 4.41 16.43 -6.97
CA ASN A 82 5.04 17.64 -6.45
C ASN A 82 5.74 17.41 -5.09
N ARG A 83 5.17 16.55 -4.23
CA ARG A 83 5.73 16.28 -2.89
C ARG A 83 6.88 15.28 -2.91
N THR A 84 6.86 14.30 -3.81
CA THR A 84 7.74 13.13 -3.71
C THR A 84 8.70 12.96 -4.90
N GLY A 85 8.40 13.58 -6.05
CA GLY A 85 9.19 13.46 -7.27
C GLY A 85 9.16 12.07 -7.92
N ILE A 86 8.26 11.17 -7.47
CA ILE A 86 8.10 9.81 -7.98
C ILE A 86 6.62 9.50 -8.20
N GLU A 87 6.32 8.35 -8.81
CA GLU A 87 4.95 7.97 -9.10
C GLU A 87 4.07 7.89 -7.83
N PRO A 88 2.81 8.37 -7.91
CA PRO A 88 1.86 8.26 -6.81
C PRO A 88 1.63 6.82 -6.36
N ILE A 89 1.17 6.63 -5.13
CA ILE A 89 0.73 5.32 -4.65
C ILE A 89 -0.71 5.12 -5.14
N THR A 90 -0.91 4.25 -6.12
CA THR A 90 -2.26 4.01 -6.67
C THR A 90 -3.17 3.33 -5.66
N HIS A 91 -4.49 3.38 -5.90
CA HIS A 91 -5.46 2.67 -5.05
C HIS A 91 -5.19 1.15 -5.03
N ILE A 92 -4.73 0.57 -6.14
CA ILE A 92 -4.31 -0.84 -6.24
C ILE A 92 -3.07 -1.09 -5.37
N ASN A 93 -2.07 -0.19 -5.41
CA ASN A 93 -0.88 -0.33 -4.56
C ASN A 93 -1.25 -0.28 -3.07
N LYS A 94 -2.20 0.58 -2.67
CA LYS A 94 -2.66 0.64 -1.28
C LYS A 94 -3.36 -0.67 -0.90
N LEU A 95 -4.29 -1.13 -1.73
CA LEU A 95 -5.07 -2.34 -1.47
C LEU A 95 -4.16 -3.59 -1.37
N GLN A 96 -3.20 -3.74 -2.28
CA GLN A 96 -2.30 -4.90 -2.24
C GLN A 96 -1.41 -4.90 -0.99
N MET A 97 -0.91 -3.73 -0.57
CA MET A 97 -0.11 -3.63 0.65
C MET A 97 -0.94 -4.06 1.87
N CYS A 98 -2.19 -3.59 1.95
CA CYS A 98 -3.09 -3.92 3.05
C CYS A 98 -3.47 -5.39 3.08
N LEU A 99 -3.92 -5.94 1.97
CA LEU A 99 -4.30 -7.35 1.92
C LEU A 99 -3.11 -8.27 2.17
N ARG A 100 -1.92 -7.90 1.69
CA ARG A 100 -0.71 -8.69 1.95
C ARG A 100 -0.30 -8.66 3.42
N TRP A 101 -0.43 -7.51 4.08
CA TRP A 101 -0.20 -7.39 5.52
C TRP A 101 -1.19 -8.26 6.29
N LEU A 102 -2.49 -8.09 6.06
CA LEU A 102 -3.55 -8.85 6.74
C LEU A 102 -3.45 -10.37 6.46
N SER A 103 -2.78 -10.76 5.38
CA SER A 103 -2.45 -12.15 5.10
C SER A 103 -1.23 -12.69 5.88
N GLY A 104 -0.75 -11.95 6.88
CA GLY A 104 0.42 -12.27 7.70
C GLY A 104 1.76 -11.88 7.06
N GLY A 105 1.78 -10.86 6.21
CA GLY A 105 3.01 -10.43 5.54
C GLY A 105 3.88 -9.52 6.39
N SER A 106 5.20 -9.70 6.32
CA SER A 106 6.16 -8.81 6.97
C SER A 106 6.04 -7.39 6.42
N TYR A 107 5.79 -6.42 7.31
CA TYR A 107 5.68 -5.04 6.88
C TYR A 107 6.94 -4.51 6.22
N HIS A 108 8.10 -4.98 6.70
CA HIS A 108 9.39 -4.60 6.17
C HIS A 108 9.48 -4.97 4.69
N ASP A 109 9.08 -6.20 4.34
CA ASP A 109 9.17 -6.72 2.97
C ASP A 109 8.15 -6.04 2.06
N ILE A 110 6.90 -5.90 2.53
CA ILE A 110 5.83 -5.29 1.73
C ILE A 110 6.18 -3.85 1.39
N ARG A 111 6.61 -3.05 2.37
CA ARG A 111 6.91 -1.63 2.13
C ARG A 111 8.12 -1.44 1.23
N THR A 112 9.14 -2.30 1.34
CA THR A 112 10.36 -2.21 0.52
C THR A 112 10.05 -2.59 -0.92
N ASN A 113 9.31 -3.67 -1.13
CA ASN A 113 8.93 -4.15 -2.45
C ASN A 113 7.96 -3.17 -3.14
N SER A 114 7.10 -2.52 -2.36
CA SER A 114 6.18 -1.49 -2.87
C SER A 114 6.84 -0.11 -3.03
N GLY A 115 8.09 0.05 -2.59
CA GLY A 115 8.82 1.31 -2.68
C GLY A 115 8.23 2.45 -1.85
N VAL A 116 7.67 2.18 -0.67
CA VAL A 116 7.04 3.23 0.17
C VAL A 116 7.84 3.48 1.46
N SER A 117 7.62 4.65 2.07
CA SER A 117 8.14 4.93 3.42
C SER A 117 7.29 4.21 4.47
N VAL A 118 7.80 4.10 5.70
CA VAL A 118 7.04 3.50 6.82
C VAL A 118 5.74 4.28 7.07
N GLY A 119 5.80 5.61 7.10
CA GLY A 119 4.60 6.44 7.30
C GLY A 119 3.58 6.31 6.16
N ALA A 120 4.03 6.29 4.91
CA ALA A 120 3.15 6.10 3.76
C ALA A 120 2.52 4.70 3.73
N PHE A 121 3.26 3.69 4.21
CA PHE A 121 2.76 2.34 4.36
C PHE A 121 1.56 2.30 5.32
N TYR A 122 1.74 2.74 6.57
CA TYR A 122 0.66 2.70 7.56
C TYR A 122 -0.51 3.63 7.20
N ALA A 123 -0.25 4.79 6.60
CA ALA A 123 -1.32 5.65 6.08
C ALA A 123 -2.18 4.91 5.05
N ALA A 124 -1.56 4.19 4.10
CA ALA A 124 -2.28 3.38 3.13
C ALA A 124 -3.09 2.24 3.78
N ILE A 125 -2.57 1.62 4.84
CA ILE A 125 -3.31 0.58 5.59
C ILE A 125 -4.58 1.17 6.20
N HIS A 126 -4.46 2.27 6.95
CA HIS A 126 -5.61 2.93 7.56
C HIS A 126 -6.65 3.35 6.53
N GLU A 127 -6.22 4.00 5.44
CA GLU A 127 -7.12 4.42 4.35
C GLU A 127 -7.89 3.23 3.75
N VAL A 128 -7.23 2.10 3.53
CA VAL A 128 -7.88 0.90 2.96
C VAL A 128 -8.82 0.24 3.97
N VAL A 129 -8.40 0.10 5.23
CA VAL A 129 -9.23 -0.50 6.28
C VAL A 129 -10.50 0.33 6.50
N ASP A 130 -10.36 1.65 6.62
CA ASP A 130 -11.50 2.56 6.77
C ASP A 130 -12.44 2.46 5.54
N ALA A 131 -11.88 2.43 4.34
CA ALA A 131 -12.66 2.28 3.11
C ALA A 131 -13.39 0.93 3.03
N ILE A 132 -12.81 -0.15 3.58
CA ILE A 132 -13.44 -1.48 3.65
C ILE A 132 -14.54 -1.50 4.72
N ILE A 133 -14.30 -0.96 5.92
CA ILE A 133 -15.28 -0.91 7.01
C ILE A 133 -16.51 -0.10 6.59
N ALA A 134 -16.31 0.95 5.79
CA ALA A 134 -17.39 1.77 5.24
C ALA A 134 -18.25 1.05 4.18
N LEU A 135 -17.91 -0.17 3.73
CA LEU A 135 -18.75 -0.97 2.83
C LEU A 135 -19.90 -1.64 3.60
N PRO A 136 -21.18 -1.27 3.36
CA PRO A 136 -22.30 -1.96 3.99
C PRO A 136 -22.33 -3.46 3.68
N ASP A 137 -21.96 -3.82 2.44
CA ASP A 137 -21.91 -5.21 1.96
C ASP A 137 -20.92 -6.10 2.73
N LEU A 138 -19.89 -5.51 3.34
CA LEU A 138 -18.81 -6.22 4.04
C LEU A 138 -18.88 -6.06 5.56
N GLN A 139 -19.93 -5.41 6.10
CA GLN A 139 -20.08 -5.27 7.53
C GLN A 139 -20.27 -6.63 8.20
N LEU A 140 -19.31 -7.01 9.04
CA LEU A 140 -19.43 -8.18 9.89
C LEU A 140 -20.51 -7.93 10.95
N ARG A 141 -21.63 -8.64 10.83
CA ARG A 141 -22.71 -8.62 11.81
C ARG A 141 -22.63 -9.87 12.66
N PHE A 142 -22.54 -9.68 13.96
CA PHE A 142 -22.57 -10.80 14.89
C PHE A 142 -23.96 -11.47 14.84
N PRO A 143 -24.04 -12.80 14.69
CA PRO A 143 -25.33 -13.50 14.67
C PRO A 143 -25.99 -13.42 16.06
N THR A 144 -27.07 -12.68 16.18
CA THR A 144 -27.79 -12.46 17.45
C THR A 144 -28.88 -13.49 17.74
N THR A 145 -29.27 -14.30 16.75
CA THR A 145 -30.29 -15.34 16.92
C THR A 145 -29.64 -16.73 17.00
N VAL A 146 -30.23 -17.63 17.81
CA VAL A 146 -29.74 -19.02 17.95
C VAL A 146 -29.69 -19.74 16.59
N ALA A 147 -30.65 -19.47 15.70
CA ALA A 147 -30.66 -20.04 14.36
C ALA A 147 -29.46 -19.55 13.52
N ALA A 148 -29.18 -18.24 13.51
CA ALA A 148 -28.03 -17.68 12.81
C ALA A 148 -26.70 -18.16 13.41
N GLN A 149 -26.61 -18.26 14.74
CA GLN A 149 -25.44 -18.79 15.43
C GLN A 149 -25.18 -20.26 15.05
N ARG A 150 -26.22 -21.11 15.04
CA ARG A 150 -26.09 -22.50 14.58
C ARG A 150 -25.67 -22.59 13.12
N HIS A 151 -26.18 -21.71 12.27
CA HIS A 151 -25.79 -21.66 10.86
C HIS A 151 -24.31 -21.25 10.69
N ALA A 152 -23.86 -20.22 11.43
CA ALA A 152 -22.47 -19.80 11.45
C ALA A 152 -21.57 -20.93 11.96
N ALA A 153 -21.89 -21.56 13.10
CA ALA A 153 -21.17 -22.70 13.66
C ALA A 153 -20.96 -23.83 12.66
N LYS A 154 -22.02 -24.25 11.97
CA LYS A 154 -21.93 -25.29 10.93
C LYS A 154 -21.03 -24.87 9.76
N SER A 155 -21.05 -23.60 9.38
CA SER A 155 -20.22 -23.08 8.30
C SER A 155 -18.74 -23.09 8.67
N PHE A 156 -18.38 -22.71 9.90
CA PHE A 156 -17.02 -22.83 10.42
C PHE A 156 -16.57 -24.28 10.57
N GLU A 157 -17.44 -25.17 11.07
CA GLU A 157 -17.14 -26.61 11.18
C GLU A 157 -16.82 -27.24 9.82
N ARG A 158 -17.49 -26.81 8.74
CA ARG A 158 -17.21 -27.28 7.38
C ARG A 158 -15.83 -26.84 6.87
N LEU A 159 -15.32 -25.69 7.32
CA LEU A 159 -13.99 -25.19 6.96
C LEU A 159 -12.88 -25.80 7.83
N ASN A 160 -13.24 -26.42 8.95
CA ASN A 160 -12.30 -27.02 9.87
C ASN A 160 -11.93 -28.45 9.45
N SER A 161 -10.78 -28.61 8.79
CA SER A 161 -10.27 -29.92 8.36
C SER A 161 -10.03 -30.91 9.51
N SER A 162 -9.73 -30.42 10.72
CA SER A 162 -9.45 -31.27 11.89
C SER A 162 -10.69 -31.53 12.75
N ARG A 163 -11.79 -30.79 12.55
CA ARG A 163 -13.03 -30.83 13.36
C ARG A 163 -12.83 -30.64 14.88
N VAL A 164 -11.66 -30.17 15.32
CA VAL A 164 -11.32 -30.00 16.74
C VAL A 164 -12.09 -28.83 17.36
N VAL A 165 -12.36 -27.81 16.56
CA VAL A 165 -13.07 -26.59 16.98
C VAL A 165 -14.53 -26.72 16.54
N LYS A 166 -15.44 -26.79 17.52
CA LYS A 166 -16.89 -26.90 17.34
C LYS A 166 -17.60 -25.70 17.95
N GLY A 167 -18.76 -25.35 17.42
CA GLY A 167 -19.57 -24.25 17.95
C GLY A 167 -19.01 -22.84 17.70
N CYS A 168 -17.95 -22.68 16.90
CA CYS A 168 -17.41 -21.36 16.56
C CYS A 168 -18.35 -20.58 15.64
N ILE A 169 -18.87 -19.46 16.13
CA ILE A 169 -19.82 -18.61 15.39
C ILE A 169 -19.17 -17.37 14.76
N GLY A 170 -17.86 -17.22 14.95
CA GLY A 170 -17.07 -16.10 14.43
C GLY A 170 -15.58 -16.34 14.69
N ALA A 171 -14.75 -15.52 14.03
CA ALA A 171 -13.32 -15.44 14.27
C ALA A 171 -12.98 -14.01 14.66
N VAL A 172 -12.15 -13.86 15.68
CA VAL A 172 -11.55 -12.57 16.05
C VAL A 172 -10.07 -12.71 15.72
N GLU A 173 -9.62 -11.99 14.71
CA GLU A 173 -8.20 -11.82 14.44
C GLU A 173 -7.72 -10.65 15.32
N VAL A 174 -6.82 -10.94 16.26
CA VAL A 174 -6.23 -9.93 17.13
C VAL A 174 -4.94 -9.45 16.47
N ASP A 175 -5.00 -8.32 15.78
CA ASP A 175 -3.79 -7.60 15.38
C ASP A 175 -3.26 -6.84 16.60
N LEU A 176 -2.12 -7.30 17.14
CA LEU A 176 -1.29 -6.54 18.08
C LEU A 176 -0.67 -5.36 17.32
N LEU A 177 -1.29 -4.18 17.42
CA LEU A 177 -0.62 -2.92 17.13
C LEU A 177 0.32 -2.61 18.31
N GLU A 178 1.62 -2.85 18.14
CA GLU A 178 2.69 -2.19 18.91
C GLU A 178 3.18 -0.94 18.19
#